data_AF-L8DFJ2-F1
#
_entry.id   AF-L8DFJ2-F1
#
_cell.length_a   1.000
_cell.length_b   1.000
_cell.length_c   1.000
_cell.angle_alpha   90.00
_cell.angle_beta   90.00
_cell.angle_gamma   90.00
#
_symmetry.space_group_name_H-M   'P 1'
#
loop_
_entity.id
_entity.type
_entity.pdbx_description
1 polymer ?
#
loop_
_entity_poly.entity_id
_entity_poly.type
_entity_poly.pdbx_seq_one_letter_code
_entity_poly.pdbx_strand_id
1 'polypeptide(L)'
;MTPLRAVEPADDEDHADLTDHPETAPEALVICALMWLQDTEEAARISATLQANDFHDPVYRELYGIVQELIIDNLPHDPASVLGVLVRSGASGHRGARLRRTLTDVTAANACGASANEYAGMVLSESYRRSFFDAGIRIQQLAEEAPEEFLFDQLVEIGRAQREATNRLNAFRSGSTR
;
A
#
# COMPACT_ATOMS: atom_id res chain seq x y z
N MET A 1 7.96 30.09 -24.41
CA MET A 1 8.09 28.66 -24.08
C MET A 1 9.55 28.40 -23.78
N THR A 2 9.91 28.27 -22.50
CA THR A 2 11.27 27.94 -22.07
C THR A 2 11.42 26.42 -22.13
N PRO A 3 12.43 25.86 -22.83
CA PRO A 3 12.61 24.41 -22.86
C PRO A 3 12.98 23.90 -21.46
N LEU A 4 12.38 22.76 -21.06
CA LEU A 4 12.80 22.02 -19.87
C LEU A 4 14.27 21.65 -20.06
N ARG A 5 15.12 22.12 -19.14
CA ARG A 5 16.53 21.71 -19.05
C ARG A 5 16.57 20.23 -18.69
N ALA A 6 17.18 19.41 -19.54
CA ALA A 6 17.52 18.04 -19.20
C ALA A 6 18.46 18.07 -17.99
N VAL A 7 18.04 17.42 -16.91
CA VAL A 7 18.89 17.14 -15.76
C VAL A 7 19.81 16.00 -16.20
N GLU A 8 21.11 16.26 -16.28
CA GLU A 8 22.11 15.21 -16.46
C GLU A 8 22.10 14.32 -15.21
N PRO A 9 22.21 12.98 -15.36
CA PRO A 9 22.23 12.09 -14.21
C PRO A 9 23.51 12.36 -13.42
N ALA A 10 23.34 12.90 -12.21
CA ALA A 10 24.41 12.97 -11.23
C ALA A 10 24.77 11.54 -10.81
N ASP A 11 26.07 11.30 -10.67
CA ASP A 11 26.69 10.02 -10.33
C ASP A 11 26.01 9.28 -9.17
N ASP A 12 25.97 7.95 -9.28
CA ASP A 12 25.48 6.97 -8.30
C ASP A 12 26.17 7.14 -6.92
N GLU A 13 25.73 8.13 -6.13
CA GLU A 13 25.78 8.00 -4.68
C GLU A 13 24.79 6.89 -4.29
N ASP A 14 25.27 5.93 -3.50
CA ASP A 14 24.51 4.86 -2.86
C ASP A 14 23.50 5.49 -1.88
N HIS A 15 22.52 6.22 -2.44
CA HIS A 15 21.36 6.74 -1.75
C HIS A 15 20.53 5.53 -1.40
N ALA A 16 20.88 4.88 -0.29
CA ALA A 16 19.97 3.96 0.39
C ALA A 16 18.61 4.66 0.42
N ASP A 17 17.62 4.07 -0.24
CA ASP A 17 16.29 4.63 -0.27
C ASP A 17 15.87 4.71 1.20
N LEU A 18 15.67 5.92 1.71
CA LEU A 18 15.36 6.10 3.12
C LEU A 18 14.06 5.37 3.48
N THR A 19 13.25 4.95 2.50
CA THR A 19 12.06 4.11 2.69
C THR A 19 12.35 2.60 2.78
N ASP A 20 13.60 2.15 2.61
CA ASP A 20 14.00 0.74 2.78
C ASP A 20 14.01 0.30 4.26
N HIS A 21 14.06 1.26 5.19
CA HIS A 21 14.07 0.99 6.62
C HIS A 21 12.64 1.00 7.21
N PRO A 22 12.25 0.01 8.04
CA PRO A 22 10.89 -0.07 8.60
C PRO A 22 10.45 1.18 9.39
N GLU A 23 11.38 1.88 10.04
CA GLU A 23 11.12 3.11 10.81
C GLU A 23 10.76 4.34 9.96
N THR A 24 10.97 4.26 8.64
CA THR A 24 10.75 5.35 7.68
C THR A 24 9.90 4.92 6.49
N ALA A 25 9.67 3.61 6.32
CA ALA A 25 8.78 3.04 5.32
C ALA A 25 7.30 3.27 5.69
N PRO A 26 6.51 4.03 4.91
CA PRO A 26 5.09 4.26 5.21
C PRO A 26 4.28 2.96 5.34
N GLU A 27 4.63 1.94 4.56
CA GLU A 27 4.03 0.60 4.59
C GLU A 27 4.25 -0.12 5.93
N ALA A 28 5.46 -0.07 6.47
CA ALA A 28 5.73 -0.63 7.79
C ALA A 28 5.03 0.19 8.89
N LEU A 29 5.12 1.51 8.80
CA LEU A 29 4.57 2.43 9.79
C LEU A 29 3.04 2.35 9.90
N VAL A 30 2.33 2.20 8.77
CA VAL A 30 0.86 2.03 8.80
C VAL A 30 0.47 0.69 9.44
N ILE A 31 1.19 -0.40 9.14
CA ILE A 31 0.91 -1.71 9.75
C ILE A 31 1.17 -1.62 11.26
N CYS A 32 2.28 -1.03 11.68
CA CYS A 32 2.60 -0.81 13.09
C CYS A 32 1.50 0.01 13.77
N ALA A 33 1.15 1.17 13.22
CA ALA A 33 0.15 2.06 13.79
C ALA A 33 -1.22 1.37 13.90
N LEU A 34 -1.66 0.64 12.87
CA LEU A 34 -2.93 -0.08 12.91
C LEU A 34 -2.97 -1.13 14.02
N MET A 35 -1.89 -1.88 14.25
CA MET A 35 -1.84 -2.86 15.36
C MET A 35 -1.96 -2.21 16.75
N TRP A 36 -1.68 -0.92 16.87
CA TRP A 36 -1.79 -0.17 18.13
C TRP A 36 -3.02 0.75 18.20
N LEU A 37 -3.78 0.87 17.12
CA LEU A 37 -4.95 1.75 17.04
C LEU A 37 -6.10 1.16 17.86
N GLN A 38 -6.52 1.89 18.91
CA GLN A 38 -7.62 1.46 19.78
C GLN A 38 -9.00 1.87 19.24
N ASP A 39 -9.05 2.86 18.35
CA ASP A 39 -10.28 3.31 17.72
C ASP A 39 -10.66 2.34 16.60
N THR A 40 -11.58 1.43 16.92
CA THR A 40 -12.03 0.37 15.99
C THR A 40 -12.83 0.92 14.80
N GLU A 41 -13.52 2.04 14.96
CA GLU A 41 -14.26 2.67 13.87
C GLU A 41 -13.28 3.28 12.86
N GLU A 42 -12.24 3.95 13.37
CA GLU A 42 -11.16 4.48 12.54
C GLU A 42 -10.37 3.36 11.85
N ALA A 43 -10.04 2.28 12.57
CA ALA A 43 -9.36 1.11 12.01
C ALA A 43 -10.17 0.48 10.87
N ALA A 44 -11.48 0.31 11.07
CA ALA A 44 -12.40 -0.22 10.06
C ALA A 44 -12.50 0.72 8.84
N ARG A 45 -12.59 2.02 9.07
CA ARG A 45 -12.61 3.03 7.99
C ARG A 45 -11.34 2.97 7.13
N ILE A 46 -10.18 2.93 7.76
CA ILE A 46 -8.89 2.82 7.07
C ILE A 46 -8.85 1.51 6.27
N SER A 47 -9.22 0.39 6.90
CA SER A 47 -9.17 -0.96 6.29
C SER A 47 -10.21 -1.19 5.19
N ALA A 48 -11.30 -0.42 5.17
CA ALA A 48 -12.25 -0.41 4.07
C ALA A 48 -11.70 0.31 2.84
N THR A 49 -10.74 1.22 3.00
CA THR A 49 -10.23 2.07 1.92
C THR A 49 -8.86 1.64 1.42
N LEU A 50 -7.90 1.46 2.34
CA LEU A 50 -6.57 0.92 2.07
C LEU A 50 -6.69 -0.58 1.88
N GLN A 51 -6.29 -1.08 0.71
CA GLN A 51 -6.35 -2.50 0.37
C GLN A 51 -4.93 -3.07 0.33
N ALA A 52 -4.77 -4.37 0.57
CA ALA A 52 -3.46 -5.01 0.54
C ALA A 52 -2.68 -4.76 -0.77
N ASN A 53 -3.37 -4.72 -1.92
CA ASN A 53 -2.74 -4.45 -3.21
C ASN A 53 -2.20 -3.00 -3.37
N ASP A 54 -2.51 -2.09 -2.45
CA ASP A 54 -1.92 -0.77 -2.42
C ASP A 54 -0.46 -0.79 -1.96
N PHE A 55 -0.06 -1.81 -1.20
CA PHE A 55 1.33 -2.03 -0.78
C PHE A 55 2.18 -2.50 -1.97
N HIS A 56 3.30 -1.84 -2.18
CA HIS A 56 4.33 -2.17 -3.15
C HIS A 56 5.12 -3.41 -2.72
N ASP A 57 5.59 -3.47 -1.47
CA ASP A 57 6.37 -4.61 -0.99
C ASP A 57 5.44 -5.83 -0.77
N PRO A 58 5.70 -6.99 -1.41
CA PRO A 58 4.90 -8.19 -1.25
C PRO A 58 4.78 -8.68 0.20
N VAL A 59 5.78 -8.44 1.05
CA VAL A 59 5.78 -8.86 2.46
C VAL A 59 4.88 -7.97 3.30
N TYR A 60 4.94 -6.66 3.10
CA TYR A 60 4.03 -5.73 3.78
C TYR A 60 2.61 -5.92 3.29
N ARG A 61 2.39 -6.17 1.99
CA ARG A 61 1.09 -6.58 1.46
C ARG A 61 0.51 -7.79 2.19
N GLU A 62 1.30 -8.85 2.35
CA GLU A 62 0.84 -10.08 3.00
C GLU A 62 0.57 -9.86 4.49
N LEU A 63 1.46 -9.13 5.19
CA LEU A 63 1.28 -8.83 6.61
C LEU A 63 0.08 -7.90 6.86
N TYR A 64 -0.09 -6.87 6.04
CA TYR A 64 -1.24 -5.98 6.09
C TYR A 64 -2.54 -6.75 5.83
N GLY A 65 -2.57 -7.68 4.88
CA GLY A 65 -3.76 -8.50 4.61
C GLY A 65 -4.26 -9.21 5.87
N ILE A 66 -3.36 -9.74 6.70
CA ILE A 66 -3.71 -10.37 7.98
C ILE A 66 -4.31 -9.36 8.97
N VAL A 67 -3.70 -8.18 9.08
CA VAL A 67 -4.20 -7.10 9.96
C VAL A 67 -5.58 -6.61 9.48
N GLN A 68 -5.72 -6.42 8.17
CA GLN A 68 -6.96 -5.99 7.53
C GLN A 68 -8.10 -6.98 7.78
N GLU A 69 -7.84 -8.28 7.61
CA GLU A 69 -8.82 -9.35 7.91
C GLU A 69 -9.26 -9.31 9.38
N LEU A 70 -8.30 -9.22 10.33
CA LEU A 70 -8.64 -9.11 11.75
C LEU A 70 -9.52 -7.89 12.05
N ILE A 71 -9.23 -6.74 11.44
CA ILE A 71 -10.03 -5.52 11.61
C ILE A 71 -11.44 -5.69 11.03
N ILE A 72 -11.55 -6.22 9.80
CA ILE A 72 -12.84 -6.43 9.11
C ILE A 72 -13.71 -7.43 9.88
N ASP A 73 -13.11 -8.49 10.43
CA ASP A 73 -13.79 -9.49 11.24
C ASP A 73 -14.08 -9.01 12.68
N ASN A 74 -13.73 -7.77 13.01
CA ASN A 74 -13.87 -7.16 14.33
C ASN A 74 -13.20 -7.99 15.44
N LEU A 75 -12.01 -8.51 15.13
CA LEU A 75 -11.15 -9.27 16.04
C LEU A 75 -10.01 -8.40 16.58
N PRO A 76 -9.39 -8.79 17.70
CA PRO A 76 -8.15 -8.16 18.14
C PRO A 76 -7.09 -8.22 17.05
N HIS A 77 -6.51 -7.07 16.72
CA HIS A 77 -5.54 -6.87 15.64
C HIS A 77 -4.19 -6.37 16.17
N ASP A 78 -3.94 -6.54 17.47
CA ASP A 78 -2.65 -6.26 18.11
C ASP A 78 -1.56 -7.24 17.66
N PRO A 79 -0.27 -6.96 17.92
CA PRO A 79 0.83 -7.79 17.43
C PRO A 79 0.77 -9.25 17.89
N ALA A 80 0.26 -9.53 19.10
CA ALA A 80 0.14 -10.90 19.58
C ALA A 80 -0.97 -11.65 18.84
N SER A 81 -2.06 -10.97 18.50
CA SER A 81 -3.15 -11.53 17.71
C SER A 81 -2.72 -11.84 16.27
N VAL A 82 -1.98 -10.93 15.63
CA VAL A 82 -1.37 -11.14 14.30
C VAL A 82 -0.39 -12.32 14.33
N LEU A 83 0.50 -12.39 15.33
CA LEU A 83 1.40 -13.52 15.53
C LEU A 83 0.62 -14.83 15.72
N GLY A 84 -0.49 -14.79 16.46
CA GLY A 84 -1.38 -15.93 16.65
C GLY A 84 -1.94 -16.47 15.34
N VAL A 85 -2.35 -15.60 14.41
CA VAL A 85 -2.78 -15.99 13.05
C VAL A 85 -1.64 -16.66 12.29
N LEU A 86 -0.45 -16.05 12.27
CA LEU A 86 0.73 -16.59 11.60
C LEU A 86 1.13 -17.98 12.14
N VAL A 87 1.04 -18.20 13.45
CA VAL A 87 1.33 -19.51 14.04
C VAL A 87 0.30 -20.56 13.61
N ARG A 88 -1.00 -20.21 13.62
CA ARG A 88 -2.09 -21.12 13.24
C ARG A 88 -2.12 -21.48 11.76
N SER A 89 -1.74 -20.55 10.88
CA SER A 89 -1.71 -20.80 9.43
C SER A 89 -0.59 -21.74 8.99
N GLY A 90 0.26 -22.19 9.91
CA GLY A 90 1.35 -23.10 9.61
C GLY A 90 2.52 -22.37 8.96
N ALA A 91 3.15 -21.46 9.70
CA ALA A 91 4.32 -20.71 9.25
C ALA A 91 5.64 -21.51 9.31
N SER A 92 5.61 -22.81 9.00
CA SER A 92 6.80 -23.63 8.80
C SER A 92 7.45 -23.33 7.45
N GLY A 93 8.77 -23.13 7.43
CA GLY A 93 9.54 -22.82 6.22
C GLY A 93 9.87 -21.34 6.03
N HIS A 94 10.56 -21.03 4.93
CA HIS A 94 11.16 -19.72 4.69
C HIS A 94 10.14 -18.56 4.65
N ARG A 95 8.97 -18.76 4.02
CA ARG A 95 7.92 -17.74 3.95
C ARG A 95 7.44 -17.33 5.35
N GLY A 96 7.09 -18.32 6.17
CA GLY A 96 6.62 -18.07 7.54
C GLY A 96 7.68 -17.44 8.44
N ALA A 97 8.95 -17.82 8.28
CA ALA A 97 10.06 -17.18 8.99
C ALA A 97 10.25 -15.71 8.57
N ARG A 98 10.10 -15.40 7.27
CA ARG A 98 10.16 -14.02 6.77
C ARG A 98 9.04 -13.16 7.37
N LEU A 99 7.79 -13.61 7.34
CA LEU A 99 6.67 -12.84 7.90
C LEU A 99 6.81 -12.58 9.41
N ARG A 100 7.28 -13.56 10.19
CA ARG A 100 7.55 -13.36 11.63
C ARG A 100 8.66 -12.35 11.89
N ARG A 101 9.71 -12.37 11.05
CA ARG A 101 10.78 -11.38 11.13
C ARG A 101 10.24 -9.99 10.77
N THR A 102 9.51 -9.87 9.67
CA THR A 102 8.89 -8.61 9.28
C THR A 102 7.91 -8.09 10.33
N LEU A 103 7.10 -8.95 10.96
CA LEU A 103 6.25 -8.55 12.09
C LEU A 103 7.10 -7.98 13.24
N THR A 104 8.24 -8.61 13.56
CA THR A 104 9.16 -8.12 14.59
C THR A 104 9.70 -6.73 14.22
N ASP A 105 10.19 -6.58 12.99
CA ASP A 105 10.77 -5.33 12.49
C ASP A 105 9.72 -4.20 12.46
N VAL A 106 8.51 -4.49 11.97
CA VAL A 106 7.37 -3.55 11.95
C VAL A 106 6.97 -3.15 13.36
N THR A 107 6.88 -4.08 14.31
CA THR A 107 6.57 -3.71 15.70
C THR A 107 7.64 -2.85 16.34
N ALA A 108 8.91 -3.01 15.94
CA ALA A 108 10.03 -2.22 16.42
C ALA A 108 10.08 -0.81 15.80
N ALA A 109 9.40 -0.57 14.67
CA ALA A 109 9.26 0.76 14.07
C ALA A 109 8.53 1.76 14.99
N ASN A 110 7.79 1.26 16.00
CA ASN A 110 7.25 2.04 17.12
C ASN A 110 6.36 3.22 16.70
N ALA A 111 5.59 3.04 15.63
CA ALA A 111 4.60 4.01 15.17
C ALA A 111 3.44 4.13 16.17
N CYS A 112 2.99 5.36 16.43
CA CYS A 112 1.82 5.62 17.27
C CYS A 112 0.53 5.24 16.53
N GLY A 113 -0.41 4.58 17.22
CA GLY A 113 -1.71 4.22 16.63
C GLY A 113 -2.49 5.43 16.10
N ALA A 114 -2.39 6.59 16.75
CA ALA A 114 -3.03 7.83 16.31
C ALA A 114 -2.54 8.33 14.94
N SER A 115 -1.37 7.88 14.48
CA SER A 115 -0.78 8.23 13.18
C SER A 115 -1.20 7.28 12.05
N ALA A 116 -2.02 6.26 12.31
CA ALA A 116 -2.42 5.26 11.32
C ALA A 116 -3.06 5.89 10.08
N ASN A 117 -3.91 6.90 10.26
CA ASN A 117 -4.57 7.59 9.14
C ASN A 117 -3.56 8.29 8.22
N GLU A 118 -2.54 8.93 8.82
CA GLU A 118 -1.52 9.67 8.09
C GLU A 118 -0.65 8.74 7.25
N TYR A 119 -0.15 7.65 7.83
CA TYR A 119 0.64 6.66 7.10
C TYR A 119 -0.18 5.92 6.04
N ALA A 120 -1.45 5.59 6.32
CA ALA A 120 -2.36 5.04 5.31
C ALA A 120 -2.56 6.00 4.12
N GLY A 121 -2.64 7.30 4.38
CA GLY A 121 -2.71 8.33 3.34
C GLY A 121 -1.46 8.39 2.46
N MET A 122 -0.27 8.17 3.04
CA MET A 122 0.99 8.09 2.29
C MET A 122 0.99 6.88 1.34
N VAL A 123 0.70 5.68 1.86
CA VAL A 123 0.64 4.44 1.05
C VAL A 123 -0.41 4.54 -0.06
N LEU A 124 -1.60 5.08 0.23
CA LEU A 124 -2.63 5.32 -0.78
C LEU A 124 -2.18 6.30 -1.86
N SER A 125 -1.46 7.37 -1.48
CA SER A 125 -0.92 8.34 -2.43
C SER A 125 0.15 7.73 -3.33
N GLU A 126 1.00 6.86 -2.80
CA GLU A 126 2.02 6.13 -3.56
C GLU A 126 1.39 5.11 -4.51
N SER A 127 0.43 4.32 -4.02
CA SER A 127 -0.37 3.41 -4.85
C SER A 127 -1.07 4.14 -6.00
N TYR A 128 -1.67 5.29 -5.72
CA TYR A 128 -2.30 6.14 -6.73
C TYR A 128 -1.29 6.63 -7.79
N ARG A 129 -0.09 7.04 -7.41
CA ARG A 129 0.93 7.43 -8.41
C ARG A 129 1.37 6.24 -9.26
N ARG A 130 1.55 5.07 -8.64
CA ARG A 130 1.92 3.84 -9.32
C ARG A 130 0.84 3.40 -10.32
N SER A 131 -0.44 3.53 -9.98
CA SER A 131 -1.54 3.15 -10.89
C SER A 131 -1.55 3.95 -12.20
N PHE A 132 -1.14 5.22 -12.15
CA PHE A 132 -1.01 6.05 -13.36
C PHE A 132 0.21 5.67 -14.18
N PHE A 133 1.32 5.32 -13.54
CA PHE A 133 2.50 4.81 -14.23
C PHE A 133 2.18 3.50 -14.97
N ASP A 134 1.55 2.55 -14.29
CA ASP A 134 1.12 1.26 -14.86
C ASP A 134 0.11 1.46 -16.00
N ALA A 135 -0.82 2.42 -15.87
CA ALA A 135 -1.73 2.79 -16.94
C ALA A 135 -1.02 3.33 -18.18
N GLY A 136 0.04 4.14 -18.00
CA GLY A 136 0.87 4.63 -19.09
C GLY A 136 1.55 3.48 -19.85
N ILE A 137 2.17 2.55 -19.13
CA ILE A 137 2.75 1.34 -19.72
C ILE A 137 1.69 0.53 -20.46
N ARG A 138 0.50 0.37 -19.86
CA ARG A 138 -0.58 -0.39 -20.47
C ARG A 138 -1.06 0.23 -21.78
N ILE A 139 -1.18 1.56 -21.84
CA ILE A 139 -1.55 2.26 -23.08
C ILE A 139 -0.49 2.02 -24.16
N GLN A 140 0.80 2.09 -23.81
CA GLN A 140 1.88 1.81 -24.76
C GLN A 140 1.78 0.38 -25.32
N GLN A 141 1.64 -0.62 -24.45
CA GLN A 141 1.49 -2.02 -24.86
C GLN A 141 0.28 -2.22 -25.78
N LEU A 142 -0.86 -1.61 -25.46
CA LEU A 142 -2.06 -1.70 -26.28
C LEU A 142 -1.84 -1.10 -27.67
N ALA A 143 -1.15 0.03 -27.77
CA ALA A 143 -0.84 0.65 -29.06
C ALA A 143 0.06 -0.22 -29.96
N GLU A 144 0.90 -1.07 -29.36
CA GLU A 144 1.80 -1.97 -30.08
C GLU A 144 1.13 -3.31 -30.47
N GLU A 145 0.27 -3.85 -29.59
CA GLU A 145 -0.15 -5.26 -29.68
C GLU A 145 -1.66 -5.45 -29.95
N ALA A 146 -2.51 -4.49 -29.59
CA ALA A 146 -3.95 -4.68 -29.63
C ALA A 146 -4.54 -4.37 -31.03
N PRO A 147 -5.59 -5.10 -31.47
CA PRO A 147 -6.34 -4.72 -32.66
C PRO A 147 -6.93 -3.32 -32.54
N GLU A 148 -6.87 -2.55 -33.62
CA GLU A 148 -7.28 -1.14 -33.65
C GLU A 148 -8.71 -0.91 -33.15
N GLU A 149 -9.63 -1.82 -33.49
CA GLU A 149 -11.04 -1.75 -33.08
C GLU A 149 -11.26 -1.81 -31.56
N PHE A 150 -10.31 -2.35 -30.79
CA PHE A 150 -10.40 -2.45 -29.33
C PHE A 150 -9.67 -1.33 -28.59
N LEU A 151 -8.86 -0.51 -29.28
CA LEU A 151 -8.00 0.49 -28.62
C LEU A 151 -8.81 1.51 -27.80
N PHE A 152 -9.91 2.00 -28.37
CA PHE A 152 -10.75 3.00 -27.69
C PHE A 152 -11.44 2.42 -26.45
N ASP A 153 -12.02 1.23 -26.57
CA ASP A 153 -12.72 0.58 -25.44
C ASP A 153 -11.75 0.28 -24.29
N GLN A 154 -10.54 -0.20 -24.62
CA GLN A 154 -9.51 -0.45 -23.61
C GLN A 154 -9.02 0.85 -22.94
N LEU A 155 -8.90 1.94 -23.69
CA LEU A 155 -8.58 3.26 -23.12
C LEU A 155 -9.68 3.75 -22.17
N VAL A 156 -10.95 3.50 -22.50
CA VAL A 156 -12.08 3.83 -21.62
C VAL A 156 -12.00 3.05 -20.31
N GLU A 157 -11.71 1.76 -20.35
CA GLU A 157 -11.55 0.93 -19.14
C GLU A 157 -10.40 1.42 -18.25
N ILE A 158 -9.25 1.76 -18.85
CA ILE A 158 -8.13 2.37 -18.11
C ILE A 158 -8.57 3.68 -17.46
N GLY A 159 -9.29 4.54 -18.20
CA GLY A 159 -9.80 5.80 -17.68
C GLY A 159 -10.80 5.63 -16.53
N ARG A 160 -11.67 4.60 -16.58
CA ARG A 160 -12.58 4.25 -15.49
C ARG A 160 -11.81 3.84 -14.24
N ALA A 161 -10.82 2.97 -14.37
CA ALA A 161 -9.96 2.56 -13.26
C ALA A 161 -9.24 3.75 -12.60
N GLN A 162 -8.68 4.68 -13.38
CA GLN A 162 -8.02 5.87 -12.82
C GLN A 162 -9.01 6.83 -12.15
N ARG A 163 -10.25 6.92 -12.65
CA ARG A 163 -11.31 7.70 -11.98
C ARG A 163 -11.69 7.07 -10.63
N GLU A 164 -11.80 5.76 -10.56
CA GLU A 164 -12.07 5.05 -9.29
C GLU A 164 -10.94 5.28 -8.28
N ALA A 165 -9.68 5.13 -8.71
CA ALA A 165 -8.51 5.41 -7.86
C ALA A 165 -8.51 6.86 -7.35
N THR A 166 -8.87 7.82 -8.21
CA THR A 166 -8.98 9.26 -7.85
C THR A 166 -10.07 9.48 -6.81
N ASN A 167 -11.25 8.90 -7.03
CA ASN A 167 -12.38 9.03 -6.11
C ASN A 167 -12.04 8.42 -4.75
N ARG A 168 -11.39 7.25 -4.73
CA ARG A 168 -10.95 6.58 -3.50
C ARG A 168 -9.97 7.43 -2.69
N LEU A 169 -8.94 7.98 -3.33
CA LEU A 169 -7.96 8.85 -2.66
C LEU A 169 -8.62 10.13 -2.11
N ASN A 170 -9.53 10.75 -2.87
CA ASN A 170 -10.24 11.95 -2.43
C ASN A 170 -11.18 11.67 -1.26
N ALA A 171 -11.90 10.55 -1.29
CA ALA A 171 -12.78 10.11 -0.20
C ALA A 171 -11.98 9.87 1.09
N PHE A 172 -10.81 9.24 0.98
CA PHE A 172 -9.90 9.05 2.12
C PHE A 172 -9.47 10.39 2.73
N ARG A 173 -9.01 11.34 1.89
CA ARG A 173 -8.54 12.66 2.33
C ARG A 173 -9.64 13.53 2.94
N SER A 174 -10.89 13.39 2.48
CA SER A 174 -12.03 14.12 3.05
C SER A 174 -12.61 13.45 4.30
N GLY A 175 -12.08 12.30 4.73
CA GLY A 175 -12.61 11.51 5.83
C GLY A 175 -14.03 10.98 5.58
N SER A 176 -14.48 10.94 4.33
CA SER A 176 -15.83 10.49 3.95
C SER A 176 -15.78 9.05 3.46
N THR A 177 -16.35 8.13 4.22
CA THR A 177 -16.65 6.77 3.74
C THR A 177 -18.05 6.82 3.14
N ARG A 178 -18.17 6.51 1.84
CA ARG A 178 -19.46 6.51 1.15
C ARG A 178 -20.12 5.14 1.24
#